data_AF-A0A7C2VGQ8-F1
#
_entry.id   AF-A0A7C2VGQ8-F1
#
_cell.length_a   1.000
_cell.length_b   1.000
_cell.length_c   1.000
_cell.angle_alpha   90.00
_cell.angle_beta   90.00
_cell.angle_gamma   90.00
#
_symmetry.space_group_name_H-M   'P 1'
#
loop_
_entity.id
_entity.type
_entity.pdbx_description
1 polymer ?
#
loop_
_entity_poly.entity_id
_entity_poly.type
_entity_poly.pdbx_seq_one_letter_code
_entity_poly.pdbx_strand_id
1 'polypeptide(L)' 'LDEVPGIGAARKKALLQHFGSLEALMQASVDELAKVPHMTRPVAERLWAFLHRQ' A
#
# COMPACT_ATOMS: atom_id res chain seq x y z
N LEU A 1 -1.27 2.85 -8.41
CA LEU A 1 -1.16 3.48 -7.06
C LEU A 1 -1.69 4.91 -7.04
N ASP A 2 -1.39 5.73 -8.06
CA ASP A 2 -1.85 7.13 -8.09
C ASP A 2 -3.38 7.28 -8.14
N GLU A 3 -4.08 6.21 -8.50
CA GLU A 3 -5.54 6.15 -8.53
C GLU A 3 -6.17 5.75 -7.18
N VAL A 4 -5.37 5.37 -6.17
CA VAL A 4 -5.90 4.92 -4.87
C VAL A 4 -6.28 6.15 -4.02
N PRO A 5 -7.57 6.38 -3.75
CA PRO A 5 -7.99 7.54 -2.98
C PRO A 5 -7.42 7.47 -1.55
N GLY A 6 -6.69 8.51 -1.14
CA GLY A 6 -6.07 8.58 0.19
C GLY A 6 -4.64 8.03 0.28
N ILE A 7 -4.04 7.56 -0.81
CA ILE A 7 -2.59 7.28 -0.89
C ILE A 7 -1.91 8.45 -1.63
N GLY A 8 -1.35 9.39 -0.86
CA GLY A 8 -0.53 10.47 -1.41
C GLY A 8 0.91 10.03 -1.72
N ALA A 9 1.69 10.93 -2.33
CA ALA A 9 3.07 10.67 -2.75
C ALA A 9 3.99 10.15 -1.63
N ALA A 10 3.83 10.64 -0.39
CA ALA A 10 4.62 10.20 0.76
C ALA A 10 4.38 8.71 1.10
N ARG A 11 3.11 8.27 1.15
CA ARG A 11 2.75 6.87 1.40
C ARG A 11 3.21 5.97 0.25
N LYS A 12 3.02 6.41 -1.00
CA LYS A 12 3.49 5.69 -2.19
C LYS A 12 5.01 5.46 -2.13
N LYS A 13 5.78 6.51 -1.82
CA LYS A 13 7.24 6.42 -1.69
C LYS A 13 7.63 5.45 -0.57
N ALA A 14 6.99 5.54 0.60
CA ALA A 14 7.28 4.63 1.72
C ALA A 14 6.97 3.17 1.37
N LEU A 15 5.84 2.90 0.68
CA LEU A 15 5.47 1.57 0.22
C LEU A 15 6.49 1.03 -0.79
N LEU A 16 6.86 1.82 -1.80
CA LEU A 16 7.87 1.39 -2.78
C LEU A 16 9.25 1.20 -2.17
N GLN A 17 9.65 2.01 -1.19
CA GLN A 17 10.90 1.83 -0.47
C GLN A 17 10.88 0.58 0.43
N HIS A 18 9.73 0.22 0.99
CA HIS A 18 9.59 -0.95 1.87
C HIS A 18 9.54 -2.26 1.07
N PHE A 19 8.75 -2.31 0.00
CA PHE A 19 8.51 -3.53 -0.78
C PHE A 19 9.40 -3.66 -2.02
N GLY A 20 10.05 -2.58 -2.47
CA GLY A 20 11.00 -2.57 -3.58
C GLY A 20 10.35 -2.62 -4.97
N SER A 21 9.26 -3.35 -5.16
CA SER A 21 8.53 -3.43 -6.43
C SER A 21 7.02 -3.39 -6.25
N LEU A 22 6.30 -3.08 -7.34
CA LEU A 22 4.84 -3.13 -7.35
C LEU A 22 4.32 -4.57 -7.16
N GLU A 23 5.05 -5.55 -7.71
CA GLU A 23 4.71 -6.96 -7.59
C GLU A 23 4.80 -7.45 -6.14
N ALA A 24 5.88 -7.09 -5.43
CA ALA A 24 6.01 -7.36 -4.00
C ALA A 24 4.93 -6.65 -3.17
N LEU A 25 4.55 -5.43 -3.55
CA LEU A 25 3.45 -4.71 -2.91
C LEU A 25 2.10 -5.41 -3.11
N MET A 26 1.85 -5.99 -4.29
CA MET A 26 0.63 -6.73 -4.57
C MET A 26 0.55 -8.05 -3.81
N GLN A 27 1.70 -8.69 -3.51
CA GLN A 27 1.74 -9.89 -2.67
C GLN A 27 1.69 -9.60 -1.17
N ALA A 28 1.88 -8.35 -0.76
CA ALA A 28 1.89 -7.97 0.65
C ALA A 28 0.51 -8.15 1.30
N SER A 29 0.52 -8.65 2.53
CA SER A 29 -0.67 -8.72 3.38
C SER A 29 -1.07 -7.33 3.90
N VAL A 30 -2.35 -7.17 4.29
CA VAL A 30 -2.84 -5.96 4.96
C VAL A 30 -1.98 -5.58 6.16
N ASP A 31 -1.52 -6.56 6.93
CA ASP A 31 -0.71 -6.34 8.14
C ASP A 31 0.68 -5.81 7.80
N GLU A 32 1.30 -6.29 6.71
CA GLU A 32 2.58 -5.76 6.22
C GLU A 32 2.42 -4.34 5.68
N LEU A 33 1.36 -4.08 4.92
CA LEU A 33 1.03 -2.74 4.43
C LEU A 33 0.82 -1.75 5.59
N ALA A 34 0.23 -2.21 6.70
CA ALA A 34 0.00 -1.40 7.89
C ALA A 34 1.28 -1.11 8.71
N LYS A 35 2.35 -1.90 8.53
CA LYS A 35 3.66 -1.67 9.19
C LYS A 35 4.48 -0.56 8.52
N VAL A 36 4.13 -0.17 7.30
CA VAL A 36 4.86 0.86 6.57
C VAL A 36 4.67 2.23 7.22
N PRO A 37 5.74 3.06 7.33
CA PRO A 37 5.61 4.40 7.88
C PRO A 37 4.49 5.21 7.23
N HIS A 38 3.70 5.91 8.05
CA HIS A 38 2.54 6.72 7.63
C HIS A 38 1.34 5.95 7.08
N MET A 39 1.37 4.61 7.11
CA MET A 39 0.21 3.77 6.85
C MET A 39 -0.57 3.53 8.13
N THR A 40 -1.90 3.52 8.01
CA THR A 40 -2.80 3.05 9.06
C THR A 40 -3.52 1.82 8.56
N ARG A 41 -4.00 0.95 9.46
CA ARG A 41 -4.75 -0.26 9.09
C ARG A 41 -5.91 0.02 8.10
N PRO A 42 -6.77 1.05 8.30
CA PRO A 42 -7.84 1.34 7.34
C PRO A 42 -7.35 1.80 5.95
N VAL A 43 -6.15 2.36 5.86
CA VAL A 43 -5.55 2.75 4.57
C VAL A 43 -4.91 1.54 3.89
N ALA A 44 -4.25 0.67 4.67
CA ALA A 44 -3.71 -0.60 4.20
C ALA A 44 -4.80 -1.53 3.65
N GLU A 45 -5.92 -1.68 4.36
CA GLU A 45 -7.07 -2.48 3.91
C GLU A 45 -7.65 -1.96 2.59
N ARG A 46 -7.82 -0.63 2.47
CA ARG A 46 -8.31 -0.02 1.22
C ARG A 46 -7.35 -0.21 0.06
N LEU A 47 -6.05 -0.05 0.30
CA LEU A 47 -5.04 -0.29 -0.71
C LEU A 47 -5.04 -1.76 -1.14
N TRP A 48 -5.01 -2.69 -0.19
CA TRP A 48 -5.03 -4.11 -0.47
C TRP A 48 -6.26 -4.51 -1.29
N ALA A 49 -7.45 -4.06 -0.84
CA ALA A 49 -8.70 -4.30 -1.55
C ALA A 49 -8.68 -3.69 -2.96
N PHE A 50 -8.10 -2.50 -3.16
CA PHE A 50 -7.96 -1.91 -4.49
C PHE A 50 -7.06 -2.75 -5.41
N LEU A 51 -5.94 -3.25 -4.89
CA LEU A 51 -4.97 -4.05 -5.64
C LEU A 51 -5.50 -5.45 -6.02
N HIS A 52 -6.45 -5.99 -5.26
CA HIS A 52 -6.98 -7.36 -5.44
C HIS A 52 -8.42 -7.41 -6.00
N ARG A 53 -9.04 -6.27 -6.30
CA ARG A 53 -10.39 -6.19 -6.87
C ARG A 53 -10.37 -6.05 -8.40
N GLN A 54 -9.24 -6.31 -9.06
CA GLN A 54 -9.10 -6.34 -10.52
C GLN A 54 -8.55 -7.69 -10.99
#